data_AF-A0A509MG95-F1
#
_entry.id   AF-A0A509MG95-F1
#
_cell.length_a   1.000
_cell.length_b   1.000
_cell.length_c   1.000
_cell.angle_alpha   90.00
_cell.angle_beta   90.00
_cell.angle_gamma   90.00
#
_symmetry.space_group_name_H-M   'P 1'
#
loop_
_entity.id
_entity.type
_entity.pdbx_description
1 polymer ?
#
loop_
_entity_poly.entity_id
_entity_poly.type
_entity_poly.pdbx_seq_one_letter_code
_entity_poly.pdbx_strand_id
1 'polypeptide(L)'
;MEGMVPTVVVLNGGSSSGKSSLTRELQPLLPGTWLRFSVDTLIDACPPQLLSQGGLDIAANGSIDVGEAFTRIEQCWLFTIQGVDLV
;
A
#
# COMPACT_ATOMS: atom_id res chain seq x y z
N MET A 1 4.81 21.99 18.87
CA MET A 1 3.61 21.44 18.21
C MET A 1 3.31 20.15 18.95
N GLU A 2 2.46 20.21 19.98
CA GLU A 2 2.03 18.98 20.66
C GLU A 2 1.45 18.01 19.62
N GLY A 3 1.78 16.73 19.77
CA GLY A 3 1.74 15.71 18.74
C GLY A 3 0.42 15.65 17.97
N MET A 4 0.46 16.06 16.71
CA MET A 4 -0.57 15.68 15.74
C MET A 4 -0.41 14.18 15.51
N VAL A 5 -1.32 13.38 16.05
CA VAL A 5 -1.42 11.96 15.70
C VAL A 5 -2.09 11.92 14.32
N PRO A 6 -1.42 11.42 13.27
CA PRO A 6 -2.04 11.31 11.96
C PRO A 6 -3.20 10.32 12.02
N THR A 7 -4.34 10.68 11.44
CA THR A 7 -5.45 9.74 11.25
C THR A 7 -5.15 8.85 10.06
N VAL A 8 -5.09 7.53 10.29
CA VAL A 8 -4.88 6.53 9.23
C VAL A 8 -6.14 5.71 9.07
N VAL A 9 -6.65 5.63 7.84
CA VAL A 9 -7.76 4.74 7.47
C VAL A 9 -7.23 3.69 6.50
N VAL A 10 -7.33 2.41 6.89
CA VAL A 10 -6.88 1.27 6.08
C VAL A 10 -8.09 0.61 5.43
N LEU A 11 -8.07 0.50 4.10
CA LEU A 11 -9.09 -0.22 3.34
C LEU A 11 -8.50 -1.53 2.82
N ASN A 12 -9.02 -2.66 3.34
CA ASN A 12 -8.65 -3.99 2.89
C ASN A 12 -9.77 -4.59 2.01
N GLY A 13 -9.39 -5.27 0.93
CA GLY A 13 -10.29 -5.91 -0.01
C GLY A 13 -9.52 -6.54 -1.17
N GLY A 14 -10.08 -7.56 -1.80
CA GLY A 14 -9.45 -8.27 -2.92
C GLY A 14 -9.12 -7.37 -4.12
N SER A 15 -8.33 -7.88 -5.07
CA SER A 15 -8.09 -7.17 -6.33
C SER A 15 -9.41 -6.80 -7.01
N SER A 16 -9.47 -5.61 -7.61
CA SER A 16 -10.66 -5.06 -8.27
C SER A 16 -11.92 -4.85 -7.41
N SER A 17 -11.85 -4.96 -6.08
CA SER A 17 -13.01 -4.77 -5.19
C SER A 17 -13.53 -3.32 -5.06
N GLY A 18 -13.00 -2.36 -5.84
CA GLY A 18 -13.45 -0.97 -5.84
C GLY A 18 -12.76 -0.02 -4.84
N LYS A 19 -11.69 -0.45 -4.15
CA LYS A 19 -10.95 0.38 -3.17
C LYS A 19 -10.50 1.72 -3.73
N SER A 20 -9.96 1.74 -4.95
CA SER A 20 -9.44 2.95 -5.60
C SER A 20 -10.54 3.96 -5.94
N SER A 21 -11.74 3.47 -6.29
CA SER A 21 -12.91 4.32 -6.51
C SER A 21 -13.44 4.85 -5.17
N LEU A 22 -13.60 3.97 -4.17
CA LEU A 22 -14.09 4.35 -2.85
C LEU A 22 -13.19 5.42 -2.19
N THR A 23 -11.87 5.25 -2.21
CA THR A 23 -10.93 6.24 -1.65
C THR A 23 -11.01 7.57 -2.38
N ARG A 24 -11.11 7.57 -3.72
CA ARG A 24 -11.22 8.79 -4.52
C ARG A 24 -12.49 9.58 -4.20
N GLU A 25 -13.62 8.89 -4.08
CA GLU A 25 -14.91 9.52 -3.72
C GLU A 25 -14.93 9.97 -2.26
N LEU A 26 -14.22 9.28 -1.37
CA LEU A 26 -14.17 9.61 0.06
C LEU A 26 -13.28 10.82 0.39
N GLN A 27 -12.13 10.99 -0.29
CA GLN A 27 -11.18 12.09 -0.04
C GLN A 27 -11.82 13.49 0.05
N PRO A 28 -12.73 13.92 -0.86
CA PRO A 28 -13.36 15.24 -0.77
C PRO A 28 -14.43 15.36 0.32
N LEU A 29 -14.92 14.23 0.86
CA LEU A 29 -15.96 14.21 1.91
C LEU A 29 -15.38 14.29 3.32
N LEU A 30 -14.08 14.00 3.48
CA LEU A 30 -13.42 14.00 4.77
C LEU A 30 -12.89 15.40 5.11
N PRO A 31 -12.96 15.83 6.39
CA PRO A 31 -12.39 17.11 6.80
C PRO A 31 -10.87 17.09 6.68
N GLY A 32 -10.29 18.20 6.22
CA GLY A 32 -8.84 18.36 6.09
C GLY A 32 -8.27 17.79 4.80
N THR A 33 -6.97 17.48 4.79
CA THR A 33 -6.26 16.96 3.62
C THR A 33 -5.96 15.47 3.82
N TRP A 34 -6.47 14.65 2.90
CA TRP A 34 -6.28 13.20 2.92
C TRP A 34 -5.40 12.76 1.77
N LEU A 35 -4.26 12.15 2.09
CA LEU A 35 -3.37 11.53 1.12
C LEU A 35 -3.80 10.08 0.89
N ARG A 36 -3.72 9.62 -0.36
CA ARG A 36 -4.01 8.23 -0.74
C ARG A 36 -2.71 7.52 -1.07
N PHE A 37 -2.45 6.43 -0.36
CA PHE A 37 -1.38 5.48 -0.62
C PHE A 37 -2.01 4.10 -0.85
N SER A 38 -1.52 3.36 -1.83
CA SER A 38 -2.00 1.99 -2.12
C SER A 38 -0.84 1.05 -2.41
N VAL A 39 -1.14 -0.25 -2.50
CA VAL A 39 -0.19 -1.25 -3.02
C VAL A 39 0.27 -0.90 -4.44
N ASP A 40 -0.61 -0.31 -5.26
CA ASP A 40 -0.23 0.16 -6.60
C ASP A 40 0.81 1.29 -6.52
N THR A 41 0.68 2.19 -5.54
CA THR A 41 1.69 3.25 -5.31
C THR A 41 3.05 2.67 -4.94
N LEU A 42 3.06 1.57 -4.16
CA LEU A 42 4.29 0.85 -3.84
C LEU A 42 4.88 0.17 -5.08
N ILE A 43 4.05 -0.54 -5.87
CA ILE A 43 4.48 -1.23 -7.09
C ILE A 43 5.04 -0.25 -8.11
N ASP A 44 4.37 0.88 -8.33
CA ASP A 44 4.83 1.93 -9.26
C ASP A 44 6.18 2.54 -8.84
N ALA A 45 6.47 2.55 -7.54
CA ALA A 45 7.73 3.05 -6.99
C ALA A 45 8.86 1.99 -7.01
N CYS A 46 8.54 0.71 -7.24
CA CYS A 46 9.53 -0.36 -7.21
C CYS A 46 10.47 -0.29 -8.42
N PRO A 47 11.79 -0.41 -8.24
CA PRO A 47 12.70 -0.73 -9.34
C PRO A 47 12.30 -2.05 -10.02
N PRO A 48 12.54 -2.22 -11.35
CA PRO A 48 12.08 -3.39 -12.12
C PRO A 48 12.51 -4.76 -11.55
N GLN A 49 13.64 -4.81 -10.85
CA GLN A 49 14.17 -6.02 -10.24
C GLN A 49 13.28 -6.55 -9.09
N LEU A 50 12.43 -5.70 -8.50
CA LEU A 50 11.45 -6.10 -7.47
C LEU A 50 10.10 -6.53 -8.05
N LEU A 51 9.93 -6.41 -9.37
CA LEU A 51 8.74 -6.84 -10.11
C LEU A 51 9.06 -8.06 -11.02
N SER A 52 10.14 -8.76 -10.70
CA SER A 52 10.61 -9.97 -11.39
C SER A 52 11.46 -10.80 -10.42
N GLN A 53 11.87 -12.01 -10.83
CA GLN A 53 12.91 -12.85 -10.17
C GLN A 53 12.97 -12.79 -8.63
N GLY A 54 11.91 -13.27 -7.95
CA GLY A 54 11.86 -13.28 -6.48
C GLY A 54 11.26 -12.02 -5.84
N GLY A 55 10.75 -11.10 -6.66
CA GLY A 55 9.85 -10.01 -6.29
C GLY A 55 8.36 -10.35 -6.51
N LEU A 56 7.56 -9.41 -7.02
CA LEU A 56 6.16 -9.63 -7.38
C LEU A 56 6.03 -10.08 -8.85
N ASP A 57 5.45 -11.25 -9.10
CA ASP A 57 5.26 -11.79 -10.46
C ASP A 57 3.84 -12.34 -10.68
N ILE A 58 3.41 -12.41 -11.94
CA ILE A 58 2.17 -13.07 -12.35
C ILE A 58 2.54 -14.42 -12.96
N ALA A 59 2.22 -15.49 -12.25
CA ALA A 59 2.46 -16.84 -12.72
C ALA A 59 1.64 -17.14 -13.99
N ALA A 60 2.08 -18.13 -14.77
CA ALA A 60 1.44 -18.51 -16.03
C ALA A 60 -0.04 -18.93 -15.90
N ASN A 61 -0.47 -19.32 -14.70
CA ASN A 61 -1.86 -19.68 -14.37
C ASN A 61 -2.70 -18.47 -13.91
N GLY A 62 -2.13 -17.26 -13.91
CA GLY A 62 -2.78 -16.03 -13.44
C GLY A 62 -2.74 -15.82 -11.92
N SER A 63 -2.05 -16.66 -11.14
CA SER A 63 -1.81 -16.38 -9.72
C SER A 63 -0.78 -15.29 -9.55
N ILE A 64 -0.85 -14.61 -8.40
CA ILE A 64 0.16 -13.64 -7.98
C ILE A 64 1.16 -14.37 -7.09
N ASP A 65 2.41 -14.40 -7.52
CA ASP A 65 3.53 -14.93 -6.74
C ASP A 65 4.25 -13.76 -6.07
N VAL A 66 4.26 -13.78 -4.73
CA VAL A 66 4.91 -12.74 -3.92
C VAL A 66 6.18 -13.31 -3.33
N GLY A 67 7.32 -12.89 -3.86
CA GLY A 67 8.63 -13.28 -3.38
C GLY A 67 9.15 -12.43 -2.21
N GLU A 68 10.16 -12.96 -1.52
CA GLU A 68 10.70 -12.39 -0.28
C GLU A 68 11.18 -10.95 -0.41
N ALA A 69 11.74 -10.58 -1.57
CA ALA A 69 12.23 -9.22 -1.80
C ALA A 69 11.10 -8.19 -1.80
N PHE A 70 9.95 -8.53 -2.40
CA PHE A 70 8.77 -7.67 -2.39
C PHE A 70 8.13 -7.64 -1.00
N THR A 71 7.98 -8.79 -0.34
CA THR A 71 7.44 -8.87 1.03
C THR A 71 8.19 -7.99 2.01
N ARG A 72 9.54 -7.96 1.94
CA ARG A 72 10.35 -7.12 2.83
C ARG A 72 10.03 -5.64 2.68
N ILE A 73 9.85 -5.17 1.45
CA ILE A 73 9.59 -3.75 1.18
C ILE A 73 8.13 -3.41 1.51
N GLU A 74 7.19 -4.30 1.23
CA GLU A 74 5.79 -4.17 1.66
C GLU A 74 5.68 -4.00 3.18
N GLN A 75 6.42 -4.79 3.95
CA GLN A 75 6.47 -4.63 5.41
C GLN A 75 7.03 -3.26 5.81
N CYS A 76 8.16 -2.83 5.24
CA CYS A 76 8.72 -1.51 5.53
C CYS A 76 7.75 -0.37 5.17
N TRP A 77 7.02 -0.52 4.06
CA TRP A 77 5.98 0.41 3.63
C TRP A 77 4.84 0.52 4.65
N LEU A 78 4.31 -0.63 5.11
CA LEU A 78 3.25 -0.67 6.12
C LEU A 78 3.70 -0.06 7.45
N PHE A 79 4.92 -0.39 7.92
CA PHE A 79 5.49 0.20 9.13
C PHE A 79 5.64 1.72 9.03
N THR A 80 6.04 2.23 7.86
CA THR A 80 6.22 3.67 7.64
C THR A 80 4.89 4.42 7.67
N ILE A 81 3.83 3.85 7.05
CA ILE A 81 2.50 4.47 7.03
C ILE A 81 1.85 4.46 8.42
N GLN A 82 2.08 3.41 9.22
CA GLN A 82 1.43 3.27 10.53
C GLN A 82 2.07 4.14 11.62
N GLY A 83 3.26 4.70 11.39
CA GLY A 83 3.98 5.49 12.38
C GLY A 83 4.55 4.59 13.48
N VAL A 84 5.87 4.61 13.64
CA VAL A 84 6.55 3.79 14.63
C VAL A 84 6.24 4.31 16.04
N ASP A 85 5.49 3.53 16.82
CA ASP A 85 5.78 3.31 18.24
C ASP A 85 5.93 1.80 18.42
N LEU A 86 7.18 1.33 18.40
CA LEU A 86 7.54 -0.03 18.79
C LEU A 86 8.11 0.05 20.21
N VAL A 87 7.30 -0.35 21.18
CA VAL A 87 7.80 -0.85 22.48
C VAL A 87 7.77 -2.36 22.43
#